data_AF-A0A455WI20-F1
#
_entry.id   AF-A0A455WI20-F1
#
_cell.length_a   1.000
_cell.length_b   1.000
_cell.length_c   1.000
_cell.angle_alpha   90.00
_cell.angle_beta   90.00
_cell.angle_gamma   90.00
#
_symmetry.space_group_name_H-M   'P 1'
#
loop_
_entity.id
_entity.type
_entity.pdbx_description
1 polymer ?
#
loop_
_entity_poly.entity_id
_entity_poly.type
_entity_poly.pdbx_seq_one_letter_code
_entity_poly.pdbx_strand_id
1 'polypeptide(L)'
;MKLGRCPVCHSHLHLDALIQDEAGSELLGLLSGLGRPLARPLVQYLALFRPAKSDLSNARALKLAQETLAIADRDSLAAALQDTVRSLHEKRQRGENHPLKNHNYLKQVLVSVAPDARRPAAEADTRRPTVTEKKQGMDETPEEAKRKWEADMRRRGLNPDKYKVNK
;
A
#
# COMPACT_ATOMS: atom_id res chain seq x y z
N MET A 1 3.88 13.64 -25.58
CA MET A 1 2.83 13.77 -24.53
C MET A 1 3.48 14.06 -23.19
N LYS A 2 3.10 15.12 -22.46
CA LYS A 2 3.70 15.47 -21.16
C LYS A 2 3.15 14.57 -20.04
N LEU A 3 4.05 13.83 -19.38
CA LEU A 3 3.73 12.97 -18.24
C LEU A 3 3.80 13.72 -16.91
N GLY A 4 4.76 14.63 -16.75
CA GLY A 4 4.96 15.35 -15.50
C GLY A 4 6.15 16.31 -15.52
N ARG A 5 6.60 16.70 -14.32
CA ARG A 5 7.81 17.51 -14.11
C ARG A 5 8.70 16.81 -13.10
N CYS A 6 10.00 16.70 -13.38
CA CYS A 6 10.96 16.13 -12.45
C CYS A 6 11.02 16.96 -11.15
N PRO A 7 10.88 16.37 -9.96
CA PRO A 7 10.95 17.12 -8.70
C PRO A 7 12.38 17.57 -8.36
N VAL A 8 13.41 17.04 -9.04
CA VAL A 8 14.83 17.33 -8.76
C VAL A 8 15.36 18.44 -9.66
N CYS A 9 15.25 18.30 -10.98
CA CYS A 9 15.79 19.27 -11.95
C CYS A 9 14.72 20.12 -12.64
N HIS A 10 13.44 19.89 -12.33
CA HIS A 10 12.31 20.59 -12.92
C HIS A 10 12.13 20.45 -14.44
N SER A 11 12.90 19.60 -15.14
CA SER A 11 12.66 19.30 -16.56
C SER A 11 11.28 18.67 -16.78
N HIS A 12 10.71 18.89 -17.96
CA HIS A 12 9.48 18.21 -18.39
C HIS A 12 9.76 16.75 -18.75
N LEU A 13 8.94 15.84 -18.25
CA LEU A 13 9.01 14.42 -18.59
C LEU A 13 7.99 14.14 -19.69
N HIS A 14 8.46 13.70 -20.85
CA HIS A 14 7.65 13.39 -22.02
C HIS A 14 7.61 11.88 -22.22
N LEU A 15 6.41 11.30 -22.36
CA LEU A 15 6.25 9.84 -22.46
C LEU A 15 6.95 9.28 -23.70
N ASP A 16 6.88 9.99 -24.82
CA ASP A 16 7.55 9.67 -26.07
C ASP A 16 9.07 9.63 -25.92
N ALA A 17 9.66 10.52 -25.12
CA ALA A 17 11.10 10.51 -24.84
C ALA A 17 11.53 9.31 -23.98
N LEU A 18 10.66 8.83 -23.07
CA LEU A 18 10.98 7.71 -22.17
C LEU A 18 11.03 6.35 -22.88
N ILE A 19 10.34 6.21 -24.01
CA ILE A 19 10.25 4.96 -24.78
C ILE A 19 11.17 4.95 -26.02
N GLN A 20 11.99 5.98 -26.23
CA GLN A 20 12.92 6.03 -27.37
C GLN A 20 13.99 4.94 -27.28
N ASP A 21 14.39 4.59 -26.06
CA ASP A 21 15.29 3.49 -25.79
C ASP A 21 14.50 2.17 -25.68
N GLU A 22 14.90 1.15 -26.44
CA GLU A 22 14.19 -0.12 -26.53
C GLU A 22 14.06 -0.80 -25.15
N ALA A 23 15.17 -0.87 -24.39
CA ALA A 23 15.15 -1.46 -23.07
C ALA A 23 14.28 -0.66 -22.08
N GLY A 24 14.25 0.66 -22.21
CA GLY A 24 13.35 1.54 -21.46
C GLY A 24 11.88 1.29 -21.79
N SER A 25 11.56 1.16 -23.08
CA SER A 25 10.22 0.82 -23.56
C SER A 25 9.75 -0.53 -23.03
N GLU A 26 10.57 -1.58 -23.14
CA GLU A 26 10.26 -2.92 -22.65
C GLU A 26 10.09 -2.93 -21.12
N LEU A 27 10.96 -2.22 -20.38
CA LEU A 27 10.82 -2.10 -18.92
C LEU A 27 9.51 -1.41 -18.52
N LEU A 28 9.11 -0.34 -19.22
CA LEU A 28 7.83 0.32 -18.98
C LEU A 28 6.64 -0.59 -19.29
N GLY A 29 6.71 -1.35 -20.39
CA GLY A 29 5.72 -2.37 -20.74
C GLY A 29 5.58 -3.41 -19.64
N LEU A 30 6.70 -3.98 -19.18
CA LEU A 30 6.75 -4.94 -18.08
C LEU A 30 6.10 -4.37 -16.81
N LEU A 31 6.49 -3.16 -16.39
CA LEU A 31 5.94 -2.53 -15.18
C LEU A 31 4.44 -2.25 -15.28
N SER A 32 3.95 -1.90 -16.47
CA SER A 32 2.52 -1.63 -16.70
C SER A 32 1.63 -2.86 -16.47
N GLY A 33 2.15 -4.07 -16.74
CA GLY A 33 1.42 -5.34 -16.56
C GLY A 33 1.44 -5.91 -15.14
N LEU A 34 2.23 -5.34 -14.21
CA LEU A 34 2.40 -5.92 -12.86
C LEU A 34 1.31 -5.52 -11.86
N GLY A 35 0.56 -4.45 -12.12
CA GLY A 35 -0.35 -3.86 -11.14
C GLY A 35 0.36 -3.11 -10.01
N ARG A 36 -0.36 -2.20 -9.35
CA ARG A 36 0.22 -1.25 -8.38
C ARG A 36 0.93 -1.90 -7.17
N PRO A 37 0.43 -3.00 -6.56
CA PRO A 37 1.06 -3.58 -5.36
C PRO A 37 2.49 -4.09 -5.59
N LEU A 38 2.80 -4.56 -6.80
CA LEU A 38 4.11 -5.12 -7.14
C LEU A 38 4.99 -4.14 -7.93
N ALA A 39 4.40 -3.37 -8.86
CA ALA A 39 5.17 -2.46 -9.71
C ALA A 39 5.95 -1.40 -8.89
N ARG A 40 5.31 -0.81 -7.87
CA ARG A 40 5.95 0.24 -7.07
C ARG A 40 7.11 -0.29 -6.21
N PRO A 41 6.95 -1.38 -5.42
CA PRO A 41 8.08 -1.98 -4.71
C PRO A 41 9.21 -2.43 -5.63
N LEU A 42 8.89 -2.97 -6.82
CA LEU A 42 9.91 -3.36 -7.79
C LEU A 42 10.75 -2.16 -8.26
N VAL A 43 10.11 -1.04 -8.63
CA VAL A 43 10.83 0.19 -9.01
C VAL A 43 11.73 0.69 -7.87
N GLN A 44 11.22 0.69 -6.63
CA GLN A 44 12.01 1.09 -5.46
C GLN A 44 13.19 0.15 -5.22
N TYR A 45 12.99 -1.15 -5.40
CA TYR A 45 14.03 -2.15 -5.27
C TYR A 45 15.13 -1.98 -6.34
N LEU A 46 14.77 -1.73 -7.60
CA LEU A 46 15.74 -1.46 -8.68
C LEU A 46 16.60 -0.23 -8.36
N ALA A 47 16.04 0.81 -7.72
CA ALA A 47 16.80 1.98 -7.30
C ALA A 47 17.90 1.66 -6.27
N LEU A 48 17.82 0.53 -5.57
CA LEU A 48 18.86 0.09 -4.62
C LEU A 48 20.14 -0.38 -5.32
N PHE A 49 20.09 -0.69 -6.62
CA PHE A 49 21.25 -1.08 -7.43
C PHE A 49 21.98 0.12 -8.04
N ARG A 50 21.42 1.33 -7.91
CA ARG A 50 22.02 2.55 -8.49
C ARG A 50 23.37 2.87 -7.81
N PRO A 51 24.47 2.93 -8.57
CA PRO A 51 25.77 3.38 -8.05
C PRO A 51 25.75 4.85 -7.62
N ALA A 52 26.70 5.25 -6.77
CA ALA A 52 26.78 6.64 -6.30
C ALA A 52 27.15 7.67 -7.39
N LYS A 53 27.93 7.24 -8.39
CA LYS A 53 28.52 8.13 -9.42
C LYS A 53 27.82 8.08 -10.78
N SER A 54 26.87 7.16 -10.97
CA SER A 54 26.24 6.95 -12.27
C SER A 54 24.81 6.45 -12.12
N ASP A 55 24.01 6.67 -13.16
CA ASP A 55 22.68 6.11 -13.23
C ASP A 55 22.71 4.60 -13.55
N LEU A 56 21.60 3.94 -13.23
CA LEU A 56 21.34 2.57 -13.64
C LEU A 56 20.83 2.60 -15.08
N SER A 57 21.56 2.00 -16.02
CA SER A 57 21.12 1.89 -17.42
C SER A 57 19.81 1.10 -17.54
N ASN A 58 18.95 1.46 -18.50
CA ASN A 58 17.68 0.77 -18.75
C ASN A 58 17.86 -0.73 -19.04
N ALA A 59 18.83 -1.13 -19.87
CA ALA A 59 19.11 -2.53 -20.16
C ALA A 59 19.42 -3.35 -18.88
N ARG A 60 20.23 -2.78 -17.97
CA ARG A 60 20.50 -3.41 -16.68
C ARG A 60 19.27 -3.42 -15.77
N ALA A 61 18.49 -2.35 -15.74
CA ALA A 61 17.27 -2.27 -14.95
C ALA A 61 16.23 -3.32 -15.41
N LEU A 62 16.05 -3.48 -16.73
CA LEU A 62 15.19 -4.48 -17.34
C LEU A 62 15.62 -5.90 -16.95
N LYS A 63 16.91 -6.21 -17.11
CA LYS A 63 17.46 -7.51 -16.72
C LYS A 63 17.21 -7.80 -15.24
N LEU A 64 17.52 -6.86 -14.35
CA LEU A 64 17.29 -7.01 -12.91
C LEU A 64 15.79 -7.17 -12.58
N ALA A 65 14.90 -6.48 -13.31
CA ALA A 65 13.46 -6.61 -13.12
C ALA A 65 12.97 -8.02 -13.48
N GLN A 66 13.38 -8.53 -14.64
CA GLN A 66 13.06 -9.88 -15.10
C GLN A 66 13.62 -10.95 -14.16
N GLU A 67 14.90 -10.81 -13.76
CA GLU A 67 15.53 -11.71 -12.78
C GLU A 67 14.77 -11.70 -11.45
N THR A 68 14.35 -10.52 -10.96
CA THR A 68 13.58 -10.39 -9.71
C THR A 68 12.23 -11.08 -9.79
N LEU A 69 11.50 -10.89 -10.89
CA LEU A 69 10.19 -11.50 -11.11
C LEU A 69 10.26 -13.04 -11.25
N ALA A 70 11.42 -13.57 -11.65
CA ALA A 70 11.64 -15.01 -11.75
C ALA A 70 11.97 -15.69 -10.40
N ILE A 71 12.17 -14.93 -9.30
CA ILE A 71 12.60 -15.50 -8.02
C ILE A 71 11.45 -16.21 -7.28
N ALA A 72 10.26 -15.64 -7.29
CA ALA A 72 9.13 -16.09 -6.48
C ALA A 72 7.78 -15.68 -7.10
N ASP A 73 6.68 -16.17 -6.53
CA ASP A 73 5.33 -15.73 -6.89
C ASP A 73 5.09 -14.25 -6.55
N ARG A 74 4.09 -13.65 -7.20
CA ARG A 74 3.85 -12.20 -7.15
C ARG A 74 3.51 -11.70 -5.74
N ASP A 75 2.79 -12.49 -4.95
CA ASP A 75 2.31 -12.07 -3.63
C ASP A 75 3.45 -12.10 -2.60
N SER A 76 4.20 -13.20 -2.56
CA SER A 76 5.41 -13.32 -1.73
C SER A 76 6.45 -12.27 -2.10
N LEU A 77 6.62 -12.01 -3.40
CA LEU A 77 7.59 -11.05 -3.90
C LEU A 77 7.22 -9.61 -3.53
N ALA A 78 5.93 -9.23 -3.58
CA ALA A 78 5.50 -7.89 -3.21
C ALA A 78 5.86 -7.56 -1.75
N ALA A 79 5.56 -8.46 -0.82
CA ALA A 79 5.90 -8.30 0.60
C ALA A 79 7.43 -8.26 0.82
N ALA A 80 8.16 -9.20 0.23
CA ALA A 80 9.61 -9.28 0.42
C ALA A 80 10.37 -8.08 -0.17
N LEU A 81 9.91 -7.52 -1.30
CA LEU A 81 10.49 -6.31 -1.87
C LEU A 81 10.26 -5.10 -0.96
N GLN A 82 9.06 -4.95 -0.40
CA GLN A 82 8.75 -3.86 0.53
C GLN A 82 9.63 -3.91 1.79
N ASP A 83 9.76 -5.10 2.39
CA ASP A 83 10.60 -5.29 3.56
C ASP A 83 12.08 -5.06 3.25
N THR A 84 12.55 -5.55 2.10
CA THR A 84 13.92 -5.33 1.63
C THR A 84 14.22 -3.84 1.47
N VAL A 85 13.33 -3.10 0.82
CA VAL A 85 13.45 -1.65 0.59
C VAL A 85 13.47 -0.92 1.92
N ARG A 86 12.55 -1.23 2.83
CA ARG A 86 12.48 -0.63 4.18
C ARG A 86 13.79 -0.82 4.95
N SER A 87 14.25 -2.06 5.10
CA SER A 87 15.47 -2.38 5.85
C SER A 87 16.72 -1.73 5.27
N LEU A 88 16.83 -1.65 3.93
CA LEU A 88 17.99 -1.03 3.29
C LEU A 88 17.94 0.49 3.37
N HIS A 89 16.76 1.12 3.35
CA HIS A 89 16.64 2.54 3.63
C HIS A 89 17.07 2.89 5.06
N GLU A 90 16.68 2.09 6.05
CA GLU A 90 17.12 2.27 7.44
C GLU A 90 18.64 2.15 7.59
N LYS A 91 19.26 1.16 6.92
CA LYS A 91 20.73 1.02 6.88
C LYS A 91 21.41 2.24 6.23
N ARG A 92 20.85 2.75 5.13
CA ARG A 92 21.35 3.97 4.48
C ARG A 92 21.27 5.20 5.38
N GLN A 93 20.18 5.35 6.14
CA GLN A 93 20.05 6.44 7.12
C GLN A 93 21.10 6.37 8.24
N ARG A 94 21.57 5.15 8.58
CA ARG A 94 22.68 4.94 9.53
C ARG A 94 24.08 5.08 8.91
N GLY A 95 24.19 5.42 7.63
CA GLY A 95 25.47 5.63 6.93
C GLY A 95 25.96 4.44 6.10
N GLU A 96 25.27 3.29 6.12
CA GLU A 96 25.61 2.14 5.29
C GLU A 96 24.99 2.26 3.89
N ASN A 97 25.56 3.14 3.06
CA ASN A 97 25.05 3.44 1.73
C ASN A 97 25.78 2.71 0.60
N HIS A 98 25.64 1.40 0.58
CA HIS A 98 26.19 0.55 -0.47
C HIS A 98 25.11 0.12 -1.47
N PRO A 99 25.35 0.26 -2.80
CA PRO A 99 24.47 -0.30 -3.81
C PRO A 99 24.43 -1.83 -3.72
N LEU A 100 23.27 -2.42 -4.03
CA LEU A 100 23.17 -3.87 -4.18
C LEU A 100 23.94 -4.34 -5.41
N LYS A 101 24.59 -5.51 -5.28
CA LYS A 101 25.31 -6.17 -6.38
C LYS A 101 24.52 -7.30 -7.01
N ASN A 102 23.62 -7.94 -6.25
CA ASN A 102 22.85 -9.11 -6.64
C ASN A 102 21.57 -9.24 -5.78
N HIS A 103 20.79 -10.28 -6.02
CA HIS A 103 19.52 -10.55 -5.34
C HIS A 103 19.64 -11.37 -4.05
N ASN A 104 20.85 -11.62 -3.51
CA ASN A 104 21.02 -12.53 -2.37
C ASN A 104 20.28 -12.05 -1.11
N TYR A 105 20.29 -10.74 -0.85
CA TYR A 105 19.56 -10.18 0.28
C TYR A 105 18.04 -10.36 0.13
N LEU A 106 17.50 -10.15 -1.08
CA LEU A 106 16.08 -10.38 -1.35
C LEU A 106 15.72 -11.87 -1.16
N LYS A 107 16.57 -12.79 -1.62
CA LYS A 107 16.39 -14.22 -1.40
C LYS A 107 16.36 -14.59 0.09
N GLN A 108 17.21 -13.97 0.91
CA GLN A 108 17.18 -14.14 2.36
C GLN A 108 15.87 -13.62 2.98
N VAL A 109 15.42 -12.43 2.56
CA VAL A 109 14.15 -11.85 3.03
C VAL A 109 12.96 -12.70 2.62
N LEU A 110 12.96 -13.25 1.41
CA LEU A 110 11.92 -14.17 0.95
C LEU A 110 11.81 -15.42 1.82
N VAL A 111 12.93 -15.96 2.31
CA VAL A 111 12.90 -17.09 3.26
C VAL A 111 12.23 -16.69 4.58
N SER A 112 12.43 -15.45 5.05
CA SER A 112 11.74 -14.94 6.26
C SER A 112 10.28 -14.56 6.03
N VAL A 113 9.91 -14.16 4.81
CA VAL A 113 8.54 -13.74 4.47
C VAL A 113 7.66 -14.92 4.06
N ALA A 114 8.21 -15.96 3.42
CA ALA A 114 7.49 -17.19 3.07
C ALA A 114 6.72 -17.86 4.24
N PRO A 115 7.23 -17.91 5.49
CA PRO A 115 6.46 -18.42 6.62
C PRO A 115 5.29 -17.50 7.03
N ASP A 116 5.43 -16.18 6.88
CA ASP A 116 4.38 -15.21 7.23
C ASP A 116 3.35 -15.00 6.11
N ALA A 117 3.75 -15.08 4.84
CA ALA A 117 2.85 -14.98 3.68
C ALA A 117 1.95 -16.21 3.50
N ARG A 118 2.37 -17.38 4.00
CA ARG A 118 1.49 -18.56 4.12
C ARG A 118 0.49 -18.47 5.27
N ARG A 119 0.68 -17.52 6.19
CA ARG A 119 -0.35 -17.21 7.17
C ARG A 119 -1.42 -16.46 6.39
N PRO A 120 -2.65 -17.01 6.23
CA PRO A 120 -3.70 -16.28 5.55
C PRO A 120 -3.78 -14.91 6.20
N ALA A 121 -3.66 -13.86 5.38
CA ALA A 121 -3.81 -12.49 5.84
C ALA A 121 -5.07 -12.47 6.68
N ALA A 122 -4.93 -12.21 7.99
CA ALA A 122 -6.07 -12.04 8.87
C ALA A 122 -7.01 -11.08 8.13
N GLU A 123 -8.22 -11.56 7.83
CA GLU A 123 -9.20 -10.87 7.00
C GLU A 123 -9.13 -9.38 7.31
N ALA A 124 -8.77 -8.57 6.31
CA ALA A 124 -8.75 -7.13 6.46
C ALA A 124 -10.11 -6.74 7.05
N ASP A 125 -10.08 -6.30 8.31
CA ASP A 125 -11.28 -6.05 9.09
C ASP A 125 -12.10 -4.96 8.38
N THR A 126 -13.08 -5.39 7.58
CA THR A 126 -14.04 -4.53 6.90
C THR A 126 -15.05 -3.93 7.89
N ARG A 127 -14.87 -4.10 9.21
CA ARG A 127 -15.75 -3.56 10.24
C ARG A 127 -15.29 -2.24 10.84
N ARG A 128 -14.40 -1.49 10.20
CA ARG A 128 -14.15 -0.10 10.61
C ARG A 128 -15.36 0.76 10.21
N PRO A 129 -16.21 1.24 11.13
CA PRO A 129 -17.33 2.08 10.74
C PRO A 129 -16.79 3.45 10.33
N THR A 130 -17.20 3.95 9.17
CA THR A 130 -16.82 5.27 8.63
C THR A 130 -17.52 6.43 9.34
N VAL A 131 -18.33 6.15 10.37
CA VAL A 131 -19.13 7.15 11.09
C VAL A 131 -18.72 7.16 12.55
N THR A 132 -18.20 8.30 12.99
CA THR A 132 -18.00 8.58 14.42
C THR A 132 -19.25 9.32 14.89
N GLU A 133 -20.23 8.61 15.43
CA GLU A 133 -21.37 9.24 16.10
C GLU A 133 -20.87 9.92 17.38
N LYS A 134 -20.75 11.25 17.35
CA LYS A 134 -20.54 12.02 18.58
C LYS A 134 -21.85 11.98 19.37
N LYS A 135 -21.89 11.21 20.46
CA LYS A 135 -22.95 11.30 21.48
C LYS A 135 -22.91 12.70 22.10
N GLN A 136 -23.68 13.63 21.57
CA GLN A 136 -24.02 14.89 22.21
C GLN A 136 -25.43 14.77 22.78
N GLY A 137 -25.51 14.28 24.01
CA GLY A 137 -26.73 14.21 24.81
C GLY A 137 -26.35 13.78 26.21
N MET A 138 -26.87 14.48 27.22
CA MET A 138 -26.71 14.11 28.63
C MET A 138 -27.23 12.68 28.83
N ASP A 139 -26.53 11.85 29.60
CA ASP A 139 -26.92 10.46 29.85
C ASP A 139 -28.26 10.42 30.60
N GLU A 140 -29.37 10.36 29.86
CA GLU A 140 -30.70 10.10 30.43
C GLU A 140 -30.77 8.62 30.81
N THR A 141 -31.24 8.33 32.01
CA THR A 141 -31.41 6.94 32.43
C THR A 141 -32.48 6.26 31.56
N PRO A 142 -32.37 4.93 31.32
CA PRO A 142 -33.29 4.21 30.44
C PRO A 142 -34.77 4.37 30.82
N GLU A 143 -35.05 4.56 32.11
CA GLU A 143 -36.40 4.76 32.64
C GLU A 143 -36.94 6.17 32.36
N GLU A 144 -36.09 7.19 32.41
CA GLU A 144 -36.46 8.57 32.08
C GLU A 144 -36.75 8.74 30.59
N ALA A 145 -35.93 8.12 29.74
CA ALA A 145 -36.13 8.10 28.30
C ALA A 145 -37.46 7.43 27.93
N LYS A 146 -37.78 6.29 28.57
CA LYS A 146 -39.04 5.56 28.35
C LYS A 146 -40.25 6.41 28.75
N ARG A 147 -40.21 7.07 29.91
CA ARG A 147 -41.31 7.93 30.37
C ARG A 147 -41.54 9.12 29.44
N LYS A 148 -40.47 9.76 28.96
CA LYS A 148 -40.58 10.87 28.00
C LYS A 148 -41.19 10.40 26.67
N TRP A 149 -40.78 9.22 26.20
CA TRP A 149 -41.31 8.63 24.98
C TRP A 149 -42.80 8.27 25.11
N GLU A 150 -43.22 7.64 26.20
CA GLU A 150 -44.64 7.32 26.44
C GLU A 150 -45.51 8.59 26.53
N ALA A 151 -45.00 9.63 27.18
CA ALA A 151 -45.68 10.93 27.27
C ALA A 151 -45.81 11.61 25.91
N ASP A 152 -44.77 11.58 25.07
CA ASP A 152 -44.82 12.11 23.71
C ASP A 152 -45.78 11.32 22.81
N MET A 153 -45.81 10.00 22.92
CA MET A 153 -46.74 9.14 22.17
C MET A 153 -48.19 9.44 22.53
N ARG A 154 -48.50 9.61 23.82
CA ARG A 154 -49.84 10.03 24.27
C ARG A 154 -50.19 11.43 23.80
N ARG A 155 -49.23 12.37 23.79
CA ARG A 155 -49.43 13.73 23.25
C ARG A 155 -49.80 13.70 21.76
N ARG A 156 -49.25 12.76 21.00
CA ARG A 156 -49.53 12.55 19.57
C ARG A 156 -50.78 11.68 19.32
N GLY A 157 -51.52 11.31 20.37
CA GLY A 157 -52.75 10.51 20.26
C GLY A 157 -52.53 9.02 19.95
N LEU A 158 -51.30 8.53 20.08
CA LEU A 158 -50.93 7.15 19.81
C LEU A 158 -50.89 6.35 21.13
N ASN A 159 -51.44 5.13 21.14
CA ASN A 159 -51.39 4.26 22.31
C ASN A 159 -49.99 3.60 22.42
N PRO A 160 -49.19 3.92 23.46
CA PRO A 160 -47.83 3.38 23.61
C PRO A 160 -47.82 1.86 23.84
N ASP A 161 -48.88 1.26 24.38
CA ASP A 161 -48.95 -0.19 24.67
C ASP A 161 -48.99 -1.07 23.42
N LYS A 162 -49.25 -0.47 22.25
CA LYS A 162 -49.19 -1.16 20.96
C LYS A 162 -47.77 -1.35 20.43
N TYR A 163 -46.76 -0.72 21.05
CA TYR A 163 -45.38 -0.74 20.59
C TYR A 163 -44.49 -1.33 21.69
N LYS A 164 -43.83 -2.46 21.40
CA LYS A 164 -42.86 -3.06 22.32
C LYS A 164 -41.53 -2.34 22.18
N VAL A 165 -41.13 -1.59 23.21
CA VAL A 165 -39.76 -1.10 23.34
C VAL A 165 -38.94 -2.26 23.90
N ASN A 166 -38.02 -2.81 23.09
CA ASN A 166 -37.10 -3.83 23.60
C ASN A 166 -36.21 -3.20 24.68
N LYS A 167 -36.07 -3.94 25.79
CA LYS A 167 -35.33 -3.53 26.98
C LYS A 167 -33.82 -3.52 26.71
#